data_AF-A0A6C0AX32-F1
#
_entry.id   AF-A0A6C0AX32-F1
#
_cell.length_a   1.000
_cell.length_b   1.000
_cell.length_c   1.000
_cell.angle_alpha   90.00
_cell.angle_beta   90.00
_cell.angle_gamma   90.00
#
_symmetry.space_group_name_H-M   'P 1'
#
loop_
_entity.id
_entity.type
_entity.pdbx_description
1 polymer ?
#
loop_
_entity_poly.entity_id
_entity_poly.type
_entity_poly.pdbx_seq_one_letter_code
_entity_poly.pdbx_strand_id
1 'polypeptide(L)'
;MGNIKFLRNPKSRKKRRWQCQKKIQLLVETPGKVIISKTRKKTRKTKEKLDKMDSNTKRKILENQGVLKENSNAPQELVDIMLKNLV
;
A
#
# COMPACT_ATOMS: atom_id res chain seq x y z
N MET A 1 2.80 16.60 -20.90
CA MET A 1 3.73 15.45 -20.83
C MET A 1 4.93 15.74 -21.71
N GLY A 2 6.15 15.67 -21.17
CA GLY A 2 7.37 16.08 -21.90
C GLY A 2 7.93 14.99 -22.81
N ASN A 3 8.37 15.38 -24.02
CA ASN A 3 8.98 14.47 -25.00
C ASN A 3 10.31 13.90 -24.48
N ILE A 4 10.30 12.63 -24.04
CA ILE A 4 11.51 11.89 -23.66
C ILE A 4 12.15 11.34 -24.94
N LYS A 5 13.32 11.89 -25.33
CA LYS A 5 14.09 11.41 -26.48
C LYS A 5 15.18 10.44 -26.01
N PHE A 6 15.21 9.25 -26.60
CA PHE A 6 16.24 8.24 -26.39
C PHE A 6 17.26 8.31 -27.52
N LEU A 7 18.55 8.23 -27.19
CA LEU A 7 19.60 8.12 -28.19
C LEU A 7 20.32 6.77 -28.09
N ARG A 8 20.84 6.32 -29.22
CA ARG A 8 21.62 5.09 -29.33
C ARG A 8 23.02 5.35 -28.78
N ASN A 9 23.45 4.60 -27.77
CA ASN A 9 24.76 4.80 -27.15
C ASN A 9 25.89 4.37 -28.14
N PRO A 10 26.74 5.30 -28.61
CA PRO A 10 27.73 5.01 -29.66
C PRO A 10 29.00 4.33 -29.13
N LYS A 11 29.26 4.36 -27.81
CA LYS A 11 30.51 3.85 -27.21
C LYS A 11 30.46 2.36 -26.82
N SER A 12 29.30 1.73 -26.93
CA SER A 12 29.07 0.34 -26.49
C SER A 12 28.97 -0.59 -27.70
N ARG A 13 30.11 -1.14 -28.18
CA ARG A 13 30.10 -2.16 -29.25
C ARG A 13 29.36 -3.45 -28.84
N LYS A 14 29.34 -3.79 -27.54
CA LYS A 14 28.76 -5.05 -27.03
C LYS A 14 27.31 -4.97 -26.53
N LYS A 15 26.76 -3.78 -26.25
CA LYS A 15 25.36 -3.64 -25.77
C LYS A 15 24.69 -2.46 -26.47
N ARG A 16 24.05 -2.74 -27.61
CA ARG A 16 23.19 -1.81 -28.38
C ARG A 16 21.92 -1.51 -27.60
N ARG A 17 21.99 -0.63 -26.59
CA ARG A 17 20.84 -0.22 -25.78
C ARG A 17 20.52 1.25 -26.04
N TRP A 18 19.24 1.55 -26.18
CA TRP A 18 18.73 2.92 -26.18
C TRP A 18 18.86 3.49 -24.78
N GLN A 19 19.43 4.69 -24.65
CA GLN A 19 19.63 5.34 -23.37
C GLN A 19 18.93 6.71 -23.39
N CYS A 20 18.17 7.01 -22.34
CA CYS A 20 17.57 8.32 -22.17
C CYS A 20 18.71 9.34 -21.99
N GLN A 21 18.68 10.45 -22.74
CA GLN A 21 19.70 11.51 -22.60
C GLN A 21 19.63 12.20 -21.23
N LYS A 22 18.43 12.33 -20.67
CA LYS A 22 18.24 12.90 -19.33
C LYS A 22 18.43 11.79 -18.30
N LYS A 23 19.24 12.06 -17.27
CA LYS A 23 19.22 11.28 -16.03
C LYS A 23 17.85 11.50 -15.39
N ILE A 24 16.88 10.66 -15.73
CA ILE A 24 15.60 10.61 -15.00
C ILE A 24 15.93 9.92 -13.68
N GLN A 25 16.27 10.71 -12.66
CA GLN A 25 16.22 10.22 -11.29
C GLN A 25 14.76 10.21 -10.90
N LEU A 26 14.17 9.01 -10.79
CA LEU A 26 12.90 8.88 -10.08
C LEU A 26 13.19 9.30 -8.63
N LEU A 27 12.77 10.51 -8.30
CA LEU A 27 12.85 11.03 -6.94
C LEU A 27 11.75 10.31 -6.17
N VAL A 28 12.06 9.07 -5.76
CA VAL A 28 11.23 8.33 -4.83
C VAL A 28 11.44 9.01 -3.50
N GLU A 29 10.50 9.88 -3.11
CA GLU A 29 10.48 10.47 -1.79
C GLU A 29 10.32 9.34 -0.77
N THR A 30 11.44 8.81 -0.28
CA THR A 30 11.41 7.86 0.83
C THR A 30 11.08 8.67 2.08
N PRO A 31 9.96 8.38 2.76
CA PRO A 31 9.61 9.11 3.97
C PRO A 31 10.74 9.02 4.99
N GLY A 32 11.09 10.14 5.62
CA GLY A 32 12.17 10.17 6.60
C GLY A 32 11.94 9.17 7.76
N LYS A 33 13.03 8.73 8.40
CA LYS A 33 13.00 7.75 9.51
C LYS A 33 11.94 8.06 10.58
N VAL A 34 11.77 9.35 10.90
CA VAL A 34 10.77 9.83 11.87
C VAL A 34 9.35 9.53 11.40
N ILE A 35 9.02 9.81 10.14
CA ILE A 35 7.70 9.58 9.56
C ILE A 35 7.38 8.07 9.59
N ILE A 36 8.32 7.24 9.15
CA ILE A 36 8.20 5.77 9.19
C ILE A 36 7.97 5.28 10.62
N SER A 37 8.70 5.82 11.59
CA SER A 37 8.52 5.41 12.99
C SER A 37 7.14 5.80 13.54
N LYS A 38 6.64 6.99 13.18
CA LYS A 38 5.32 7.48 13.62
C LYS A 38 4.20 6.65 12.98
N THR A 39 4.29 6.35 11.69
CA THR A 39 3.30 5.50 11.01
C THR A 39 3.29 4.10 11.58
N ARG A 40 4.45 3.47 11.82
CA ARG A 40 4.55 2.15 12.48
C ARG A 40 3.95 2.14 13.89
N LYS A 41 4.18 3.18 14.70
CA LYS A 41 3.56 3.29 16.03
C LYS A 41 2.04 3.42 15.93
N LYS A 42 1.52 4.17 14.96
CA LYS A 42 0.08 4.31 14.73
C LYS A 42 -0.55 2.99 14.30
N THR A 43 0.03 2.31 13.31
CA THR A 43 -0.48 1.02 12.81
C THR A 43 -0.44 -0.08 13.88
N ARG A 44 0.58 -0.09 14.73
CA ARG A 44 0.61 -1.00 15.89
C ARG A 44 -0.55 -0.75 16.85
N LYS A 45 -0.82 0.51 17.19
CA LYS A 45 -1.92 0.87 18.09
C LYS A 45 -3.29 0.55 17.49
N THR A 46 -3.50 0.75 16.19
CA THR A 46 -4.76 0.39 15.53
C THR A 46 -4.94 -1.12 15.51
N LYS A 47 -3.90 -1.89 15.22
CA LYS A 47 -3.93 -3.36 15.28
C LYS A 47 -4.26 -3.86 16.69
N GLU A 48 -3.59 -3.35 17.72
CA GLU A 48 -3.87 -3.73 19.12
C GLU A 48 -5.31 -3.42 19.54
N LYS A 49 -5.92 -2.36 19.01
CA LYS A 49 -7.34 -2.07 19.22
C LYS A 49 -8.25 -3.05 18.48
N LEU A 50 -7.91 -3.40 17.24
CA LEU A 50 -8.67 -4.36 16.42
C LEU A 50 -8.64 -5.77 17.01
N ASP A 51 -7.48 -6.20 17.52
CA ASP A 51 -7.31 -7.52 18.13
C ASP A 51 -8.10 -7.66 19.44
N LYS A 52 -8.34 -6.55 20.14
CA LYS A 52 -9.15 -6.50 21.38
C LYS A 52 -10.65 -6.30 21.14
N MET A 53 -11.07 -6.08 19.90
CA MET A 53 -12.49 -5.87 19.57
C MET A 53 -13.24 -7.19 19.46
N ASP A 54 -14.47 -7.22 19.99
CA ASP A 54 -15.36 -8.36 19.87
C ASP A 54 -15.75 -8.64 18.42
N SER A 55 -15.97 -9.92 18.09
CA SER A 55 -16.38 -10.38 16.76
C SER A 55 -17.65 -9.68 16.25
N ASN A 56 -18.61 -9.41 17.12
CA ASN A 56 -19.84 -8.69 16.78
C ASN A 56 -19.57 -7.22 16.40
N THR A 57 -18.63 -6.56 17.08
CA THR A 57 -18.28 -5.17 16.77
C THR A 57 -17.56 -5.07 15.44
N LYS A 58 -16.68 -6.03 15.15
CA LYS A 58 -16.00 -6.19 13.86
C LYS A 58 -16.99 -6.33 12.70
N ARG A 59 -18.01 -7.18 12.85
CA ARG A 59 -19.07 -7.34 11.83
C ARG A 59 -19.87 -6.06 11.62
N LYS A 60 -20.31 -5.41 12.70
CA LYS A 60 -21.02 -4.12 12.62
C LYS A 60 -20.22 -3.05 11.88
N ILE A 61 -18.90 -2.99 12.08
CA ILE A 61 -18.04 -2.04 11.36
C ILE A 61 -18.06 -2.33 9.85
N LEU A 62 -17.95 -3.60 9.46
CA LEU A 62 -17.99 -3.99 8.05
C LEU A 62 -19.38 -3.80 7.42
N GLU A 63 -20.45 -4.00 8.19
CA GLU A 63 -21.83 -3.69 7.78
C GLU A 63 -22.01 -2.19 7.56
N ASN A 64 -21.57 -1.37 8.51
CA ASN A 64 -21.63 0.10 8.40
C ASN A 64 -20.80 0.64 7.22
N GLN A 65 -19.72 -0.04 6.84
CA GLN A 65 -18.91 0.29 5.67
C GLN A 65 -19.48 -0.26 4.35
N GLY A 66 -20.59 -1.00 4.39
CA GLY A 66 -21.22 -1.60 3.22
C GLY A 66 -20.45 -2.80 2.63
N VAL A 67 -19.49 -3.35 3.37
CA VAL A 67 -18.67 -4.50 2.95
C VAL A 67 -19.40 -5.81 3.18
N LEU A 68 -20.14 -5.90 4.28
CA LEU A 68 -20.97 -7.05 4.63
C LEU A 68 -22.45 -6.66 4.65
N LYS A 69 -23.32 -7.61 4.32
CA LYS A 69 -24.77 -7.47 4.51
C LYS A 69 -25.12 -7.80 5.97
N GLU A 70 -26.17 -7.17 6.50
CA GLU A 70 -26.65 -7.28 7.89
C GLU A 70 -26.93 -8.72 8.35
N ASN A 71 -27.22 -9.64 7.41
CA ASN A 71 -27.50 -11.06 7.69
C ASN A 71 -26.40 -12.00 7.15
N SER A 72 -25.18 -11.50 6.94
CA SER A 72 -24.11 -12.31 6.37
C SER A 72 -23.54 -13.33 7.37
N ASN A 73 -23.58 -14.61 7.00
CA ASN A 73 -22.93 -15.70 7.74
C ASN A 73 -21.45 -15.84 7.34
N ALA A 74 -20.74 -14.71 7.21
CA ALA A 74 -19.32 -14.74 6.86
C ALA A 74 -18.52 -15.43 7.98
N PRO A 75 -17.60 -16.37 7.63
CA PRO A 75 -16.74 -16.98 8.62
C PRO A 75 -15.85 -15.92 9.28
N GLN A 76 -15.58 -16.08 10.57
CA GLN A 76 -14.91 -15.06 11.38
C GLN A 76 -13.51 -14.70 10.84
N GLU A 77 -12.80 -15.68 10.28
CA GLU A 77 -11.49 -15.46 9.65
C GLU A 77 -11.57 -14.49 8.46
N LEU A 78 -12.65 -14.56 7.66
CA LEU A 78 -12.87 -13.68 6.53
C LEU A 78 -13.16 -12.25 7.00
N VAL A 79 -13.96 -12.10 8.06
CA VAL A 79 -14.26 -10.81 8.71
C VAL A 79 -12.96 -10.15 9.19
N ASP A 80 -12.07 -10.93 9.83
CA ASP A 80 -10.79 -10.42 10.33
C ASP A 80 -9.83 -10.03 9.20
N ILE A 81 -9.80 -10.77 8.08
CA ILE A 81 -8.99 -10.43 6.90
C ILE A 81 -9.51 -9.16 6.24
N MET A 82 -10.83 -9.04 6.06
CA MET A 82 -11.45 -7.86 5.43
C MET A 82 -11.19 -6.59 6.24
N LEU A 83 -11.35 -6.65 7.57
CA LEU A 83 -11.05 -5.51 8.45
C LEU A 83 -9.57 -5.11 8.42
N LYS A 84 -8.65 -6.08 8.34
CA LYS A 84 -7.20 -5.79 8.25
C LYS A 84 -6.82 -5.08 6.95
N ASN A 85 -7.56 -5.31 5.87
CA ASN A 85 -7.30 -4.65 4.59
C ASN A 85 -7.93 -3.24 4.50
N LEU A 86 -8.85 -2.92 5.41
CA LEU A 86 -9.61 -1.67 5.44
C LEU A 86 -9.01 -0.60 6.35
N VAL A 87 -8.21 -1.01 7.34
CA VAL A 87 -7.59 -0.17 8.39
C VAL A 87 -6.09 -0.04 8.18
#